data_AF-A0A9D8F4C5-F1
#
_entry.id   AF-A0A9D8F4C5-F1
#
_cell.length_a   1.000
_cell.length_b   1.000
_cell.length_c   1.000
_cell.angle_alpha   90.00
_cell.angle_beta   90.00
_cell.angle_gamma   90.00
#
_symmetry.space_group_name_H-M   'P 1'
#
loop_
_entity.id
_entity.type
_entity.pdbx_description
1 polymer ?
#
loop_
_entity_poly.entity_id
_entity_poly.type
_entity_poly.pdbx_seq_one_letter_code
_entity_poly.pdbx_strand_id
1 'polypeptide(L)' 'MIPRDTVIDRLTWRVIACAIEVHREMGPGLLESIYRECLLLELANDGLHRNDTEGPS' A
#
# COMPACT_ATOMS: atom_id res chain seq x y z
N MET A 1 -24.32 3.12 13.34
CA MET A 1 -23.40 1.99 13.30
C MET A 1 -22.88 1.88 11.87
N ILE A 2 -21.68 2.36 11.58
CA ILE A 2 -21.09 2.17 10.24
C ILE A 2 -20.64 0.70 10.15
N PRO A 3 -21.07 -0.06 9.13
CA PRO A 3 -20.63 -1.44 8.97
C PRO A 3 -19.11 -1.48 8.81
N ARG A 4 -18.44 -2.32 9.61
CA ARG A 4 -16.96 -2.39 9.73
C ARG A 4 -16.23 -3.08 8.57
N ASP A 5 -16.97 -3.54 7.57
CA ASP A 5 -16.45 -4.36 6.46
C ASP A 5 -16.67 -3.69 5.11
N THR A 6 -16.37 -2.40 5.02
CA THR A 6 -16.43 -1.70 3.74
C THR A 6 -15.24 -2.06 2.84
N VAL A 7 -15.37 -1.80 1.55
CA VAL A 7 -14.25 -1.90 0.60
C VAL A 7 -13.08 -1.02 1.05
N ILE A 8 -13.37 0.14 1.66
CA ILE A 8 -12.36 1.07 2.18
C ILE A 8 -11.58 0.45 3.34
N ASP A 9 -12.27 -0.26 4.26
CA ASP A 9 -11.61 -0.92 5.38
C ASP A 9 -10.62 -1.98 4.87
N ARG A 10 -11.04 -2.80 3.89
CA ARG A 10 -10.17 -3.81 3.27
C ARG A 10 -8.97 -3.20 2.55
N LEU A 11 -9.18 -2.11 1.80
CA LEU A 11 -8.08 -1.40 1.14
C LEU A 11 -7.09 -0.82 2.16
N THR A 12 -7.61 -0.20 3.22
CA THR A 12 -6.81 0.39 4.30
C THR A 12 -5.96 -0.68 4.99
N TRP A 13 -6.54 -1.83 5.31
CA TRP A 13 -5.82 -2.95 5.90
C TRP A 13 -4.66 -3.43 5.03
N ARG A 14 -4.86 -3.54 3.71
CA ARG A 14 -3.81 -3.97 2.78
C ARG A 14 -2.67 -2.95 2.71
N VAL A 15 -2.98 -1.65 2.62
CA VAL A 15 -1.96 -0.58 2.62
C VAL A 15 -1.15 -0.60 3.93
N ILE A 16 -1.81 -0.78 5.07
CA ILE A 16 -1.14 -0.88 6.38
C ILE A 16 -0.24 -2.12 6.43
N ALA A 17 -0.69 -3.26 5.92
CA ALA A 17 0.11 -4.48 5.86
C ALA A 17 1.39 -4.27 5.03
N CYS A 18 1.30 -3.68 3.84
CA CYS A 18 2.47 -3.35 3.02
C CYS A 18 3.45 -2.43 3.75
N ALA A 19 2.95 -1.39 4.43
CA ALA A 19 3.78 -0.46 5.19
C ALA A 19 4.50 -1.13 6.38
N ILE A 20 3.86 -2.12 7.01
CA ILE A 20 4.45 -2.93 8.07
C ILE A 20 5.57 -3.82 7.51
N GLU A 21 5.35 -4.51 6.39
CA GLU A 21 6.38 -5.36 5.77
C GLU A 21 7.61 -4.55 5.38
N VAL A 22 7.44 -3.39 4.75
CA VAL A 22 8.56 -2.50 4.43
C VAL A 22 9.33 -2.06 5.68
N HIS A 23 8.62 -1.74 6.77
CA HIS A 23 9.26 -1.36 8.03
C HIS A 23 9.99 -2.54 8.70
N ARG A 24 9.45 -3.76 8.57
CA ARG A 24 10.06 -4.99 9.10
C ARG A 24 11.35 -5.36 8.38
N GLU A 25 11.36 -5.24 7.06
CA GLU A 25 12.54 -5.56 6.23
C GLU A 25 13.64 -4.48 6.35
N MET A 26 13.27 -3.20 6.30
CA MET A 26 14.26 -2.12 6.21
C MET A 26 14.75 -1.59 7.58
N GLY A 27 13.98 -1.83 8.65
CA GLY A 27 14.30 -1.36 9.99
C GLY A 27 14.14 0.17 10.20
N PRO A 28 14.35 0.66 11.43
CA PRO A 28 14.20 2.07 11.77
C PRO A 28 15.37 2.91 11.23
N GLY A 29 15.07 4.07 10.63
CA GLY A 29 16.09 5.02 10.16
C GLY A 29 16.25 5.13 8.64
N LEU A 30 15.30 4.60 7.87
CA LEU A 30 15.31 4.70 6.42
C LEU A 30 15.00 6.13 5.94
N LEU A 31 15.67 6.56 4.86
CA LEU A 31 15.33 7.80 4.16
C LEU A 31 13.91 7.71 3.59
N GLU A 32 13.13 8.79 3.70
CA GLU A 32 11.74 8.84 3.22
C GLU A 32 11.60 8.45 1.74
N SER A 33 12.56 8.85 0.91
CA SER A 33 12.59 8.49 -0.52
C SER A 33 12.66 6.97 -0.72
N ILE A 34 13.54 6.29 0.02
CA ILE A 34 13.68 4.84 -0.08
C ILE A 34 12.47 4.13 0.52
N TYR A 35 11.94 4.64 1.64
CA TYR A 35 10.71 4.10 2.23
C TYR A 35 9.54 4.15 1.24
N ARG A 36 9.39 5.27 0.53
CA ARG A 36 8.36 5.45 -0.51
C ARG A 36 8.55 4.46 -1.65
N GLU A 37 9.75 4.30 -2.18
CA GLU A 37 10.03 3.34 -3.26
C GLU A 37 9.72 1.90 -2.82
N CYS A 38 10.17 1.49 -1.62
CA CYS A 38 9.88 0.17 -1.07
C CYS A 38 8.37 -0.05 -0.87
N LEU A 39 7.64 0.96 -0.37
CA LEU A 39 6.20 0.87 -0.19
C LEU A 39 5.47 0.76 -1.53
N LEU A 40 5.90 1.50 -2.55
CA LEU A 40 5.31 1.39 -3.89
C LEU A 40 5.53 0.00 -4.49
N LEU A 41 6.72 -0.58 -4.31
CA LEU A 41 6.99 -1.95 -4.73
C LEU A 41 6.10 -2.96 -4.00
N GLU A 42 5.93 -2.81 -2.69
CA GLU A 42 5.11 -3.72 -1.88
C GLU A 42 3.62 -3.61 -2.22
N LEU A 43 3.12 -2.40 -2.43
CA LEU A 43 1.75 -2.16 -2.92
C LEU A 43 1.55 -2.77 -4.30
N ALA A 44 2.52 -2.63 -5.22
CA ALA A 44 2.46 -3.23 -6.54
C ALA A 44 2.47 -4.78 -6.47
N ASN A 45 3.28 -5.37 -5.58
CA ASN A 45 3.31 -6.81 -5.33
C ASN A 45 1.98 -7.33 -4.80
N ASP A 46 1.31 -6.58 -3.93
CA ASP A 46 -0.04 -6.90 -3.46
C ASP A 46 -1.12 -6.65 -4.53
N GLY A 47 -0.76 -6.13 -5.70
CA GLY A 47 -1.68 -5.80 -6.79
C GLY A 47 -2.47 -4.51 -6.55
N LEU A 48 -2.07 -3.69 -5.58
CA LEU A 48 -2.57 -2.34 -5.35
C LEU A 48 -1.85 -1.35 -6.27
N HIS A 49 -2.22 -1.37 -7.54
CA HIS A 49 -1.79 -0.37 -8.51
C HIS A 49 -2.88 0.66 -8.73
N ARG A 50 -2.49 1.84 -9.20
CA ARG A 50 -3.43 2.83 -9.70
C ARG A 50 -4.19 2.16 -10.84
N ASN A 51 -5.50 1.98 -10.68
CA ASN A 51 -6.32 1.43 -11.74
C ASN A 51 -6.52 2.53 -12.77
N ASP A 52 -5.52 2.72 -13.63
CA ASP A 52 -5.54 3.67 -14.76
C ASP A 52 -6.41 3.16 -15.92
N THR A 53 -7.42 2.33 -15.63
CA THR A 53 -8.47 1.99 -16.61
C THR A 53 -9.61 2.99 -16.52
N GLU A 54 -9.31 4.27 -16.77
CA GLU A 54 -10.13 5.08 -17.66
C GLU A 54 -9.19 5.44 -18.81
N GLY A 55 -9.44 4.82 -19.97
CA GLY A 55 -8.41 4.37 -20.90
C GLY A 55 -7.79 5.42 -21.82
N PRO A 56 -6.82 5.00 -22.66
CA PRO A 56 -6.56 5.69 -23.90
C PRO A 56 -7.66 5.30 -24.92
N SER A 57 -8.36 6.31 -25.43
CA SER A 57 -9.31 6.31 -26.58
C SER A 57 -10.79 6.25 -26.24
#